data_AF-G7EHC5-F1
#
_entry.id   AF-G7EHC5-F1
#
_cell.length_a   1.000
_cell.length_b   1.000
_cell.length_c   1.000
_cell.angle_alpha   90.00
_cell.angle_beta   90.00
_cell.angle_gamma   90.00
#
_symmetry.space_group_name_H-M   'P 1'
#
loop_
_entity.id
_entity.type
_entity.pdbx_description
1 polymer ?
#
loop_
_entity_poly.entity_id
_entity_poly.type
_entity_poly.pdbx_seq_one_letter_code
_entity_poly.pdbx_strand_id
1 'polypeptide(L)' 'MFNVSLDGVYKRDFHILNFCKQKQIPLMCAIGGGYQRNLHELINVHKQLFKAAIDL' A
#
# COMPACT_ATOMS: atom_id res chain seq x y z
N MET A 1 -14.60 5.55 13.44
CA MET A 1 -14.24 5.15 12.07
C MET A 1 -12.93 5.83 11.72
N PHE A 2 -11.98 5.16 11.06
CA PHE A 2 -10.68 5.74 10.73
C PHE A 2 -10.77 6.62 9.47
N ASN A 3 -10.07 7.77 9.46
CA ASN A 3 -9.97 8.65 8.30
C ASN A 3 -8.66 8.41 7.55
N VAL A 4 -8.58 7.30 6.82
CA VAL A 4 -7.38 6.90 6.08
C VAL A 4 -7.47 7.46 4.65
N SER A 5 -6.51 8.31 4.28
CA SER A 5 -6.40 8.88 2.93
C SER A 5 -5.61 7.98 1.98
N LEU A 6 -5.77 8.16 0.67
CA LEU A 6 -4.96 7.49 -0.36
C LEU A 6 -3.45 7.76 -0.17
N ASP A 7 -3.08 9.01 0.13
CA ASP A 7 -1.70 9.40 0.44
C ASP A 7 -1.17 8.69 1.69
N GLY A 8 -2.01 8.48 2.71
CA GLY A 8 -1.65 7.73 3.90
C GLY A 8 -1.36 6.25 3.60
N VAL A 9 -2.14 5.62 2.72
CA VAL A 9 -1.90 4.22 2.28
C VAL A 9 -0.58 4.13 1.52
N TYR A 10 -0.34 5.05 0.59
CA TYR A 10 0.93 5.11 -0.16
C TYR A 10 2.13 5.28 0.78
N LYS A 11 2.08 6.26 1.69
CA LYS A 11 3.17 6.53 2.64
C LYS A 11 3.45 5.33 3.55
N ARG A 12 2.41 4.63 4.00
CA ARG A 12 2.54 3.40 4.79
C ARG A 12 3.32 2.35 4.00
N ASP A 13 2.89 2.06 2.78
CA ASP A 13 3.49 1.00 1.97
C ASP A 13 4.93 1.36 1.60
N PHE A 14 5.17 2.60 1.13
CA PHE A 14 6.52 3.07 0.81
C PHE A 14 7.45 3.00 2.03
N HIS A 15 6.98 3.41 3.20
CA HIS A 15 7.78 3.38 4.43
C HIS A 15 8.24 1.97 4.80
N ILE A 16 7.33 0.99 4.81
CA ILE A 16 7.64 -0.40 5.16
C ILE A 16 8.53 -1.05 4.11
N LEU A 17 8.20 -0.90 2.82
CA LEU A 17 8.98 -1.43 1.73
C LEU A 17 10.42 -0.87 1.76
N ASN A 18 10.58 0.44 1.93
CA ASN A 18 11.88 1.10 2.02
C ASN A 18 12.67 0.60 3.24
N PHE A 19 12.02 0.48 4.40
CA PHE A 19 12.67 -0.03 5.61
C PHE A 19 13.21 -1.45 5.41
N CYS A 20 12.39 -2.37 4.87
CA CYS A 20 12.83 -3.73 4.58
C CYS A 20 13.95 -3.77 3.54
N LYS A 21 13.88 -2.96 2.46
CA LYS A 21 14.93 -2.84 1.44
C LYS A 21 16.26 -2.38 2.05
N GLN A 22 16.25 -1.33 2.86
CA GLN A 22 17.44 -0.80 3.54
C GLN A 22 18.07 -1.79 4.52
N LYS A 23 17.24 -2.62 5.17
CA LYS A 23 17.70 -3.63 6.13
C LYS A 23 17.95 -5.01 5.51
N GLN A 24 17.83 -5.14 4.19
CA GLN A 24 17.98 -6.40 3.45
C GLN A 24 17.06 -7.51 3.99
N ILE A 25 15.85 -7.14 4.43
CA ILE A 25 14.83 -8.08 4.92
C ILE A 25 13.98 -8.52 3.73
N PRO A 26 13.94 -9.82 3.38
CA PRO A 26 13.02 -10.33 2.37
C PRO A 26 11.58 -10.03 2.77
N LEU A 27 10.80 -9.48 1.84
CA LEU A 27 9.43 -9.06 2.09
C LEU A 27 8.50 -9.60 1.02
N MET A 28 7.41 -10.23 1.46
CA MET A 28 6.26 -10.61 0.63
C MET A 28 5.05 -9.78 1.06
N CYS A 29 4.35 -9.21 0.09
CA CYS A 29 3.14 -8.43 0.33
C CYS A 29 1.92 -9.18 -0.22
N ALA A 30 0.81 -9.13 0.52
CA ALA A 30 -0.47 -9.67 0.09
C ALA A 30 -1.54 -8.57 0.18
N ILE A 31 -2.43 -8.52 -0.81
CA ILE A 31 -3.57 -7.61 -0.79
C ILE A 31 -4.70 -8.28 -0.02
N GLY A 32 -5.06 -7.68 1.12
CA GLY A 32 -6.16 -8.13 1.96
C GLY A 32 -7.51 -7.56 1.51
N GLY A 33 -8.47 -7.51 2.45
CA GLY A 33 -9.82 -7.02 2.16
C GLY A 33 -9.90 -5.52 1.83
N GLY A 34 -11.08 -5.14 1.36
CA GLY A 34 -11.51 -3.78 1.11
C GLY A 34 -12.98 -3.85 0.71
N TYR A 35 -13.87 -3.45 1.61
CA TYR A 35 -15.32 -3.69 1.47
C TYR A 35 -16.05 -2.56 0.73
N GLN A 36 -15.32 -1.82 -0.10
CA GLN A 36 -15.90 -0.75 -0.92
C GLN A 36 -16.74 -1.37 -2.04
N ARG A 37 -17.98 -0.89 -2.20
CA ARG A 37 -18.86 -1.34 -3.29
C ARG A 37 -18.43 -0.77 -4.65
N ASN A 38 -17.74 0.37 -4.64
CA ASN A 38 -17.19 0.95 -5.86
C ASN A 38 -15.84 0.29 -6.17
N LEU A 39 -15.81 -0.49 -7.25
CA LEU A 39 -14.62 -1.21 -7.69
C LEU A 39 -13.47 -0.27 -8.06
N HIS A 40 -13.74 0.88 -8.68
CA HIS A 40 -12.69 1.83 -9.05
C HIS A 40 -12.00 2.42 -7.81
N GLU A 41 -12.77 2.72 -6.76
CA GLU A 41 -12.22 3.18 -5.49
C GLU A 41 -11.40 2.10 -4.79
N LEU A 42 -11.90 0.85 -4.80
CA LEU A 42 -11.17 -0.29 -4.27
C LEU A 42 -9.81 -0.48 -4.95
N ILE A 43 -9.81 -0.44 -6.29
CA ILE A 43 -8.58 -0.50 -7.11
C ILE A 43 -7.67 0.68 -6.79
N ASN A 44 -8.22 1.89 -6.63
CA ASN A 44 -7.43 3.09 -6.32
C ASN A 44 -6.70 3.01 -4.97
N VAL A 45 -7.27 2.31 -3.99
CA VAL A 45 -6.61 2.05 -2.70
C VAL A 45 -5.54 0.97 -2.87
N HIS A 46 -5.86 -0.17 -3.50
CA HIS A 46 -4.90 -1.28 -3.62
C HIS A 46 -3.71 -0.96 -4.53
N LYS A 47 -3.88 -0.12 -5.56
CA LYS A 47 -2.77 0.27 -6.45
C LYS A 47 -1.66 1.04 -5.73
N GLN A 48 -1.91 1.59 -4.54
CA GLN A 48 -0.90 2.32 -3.78
C GLN A 48 0.29 1.43 -3.38
N LEU A 49 0.05 0.15 -3.08
CA LEU A 49 1.11 -0.82 -2.79
C LEU A 49 2.05 -0.99 -3.99
N PHE A 50 1.48 -1.21 -5.18
CA PHE A 50 2.25 -1.34 -6.42
C PHE A 50 3.00 -0.06 -6.77
N LYS A 51 2.32 1.10 -6.62
CA LYS A 51 2.96 2.40 -6.84
C LYS A 51 4.16 2.59 -5.91
N ALA A 52 4.00 2.34 -4.61
CA ALA A 52 5.07 2.46 -3.63
C ALA A 52 6.24 1.51 -3.93
N ALA A 53 5.98 0.30 -4.43
CA ALA A 53 7.02 -0.64 -4.83
C ALA A 53 7.77 -0.21 -6.11
N ILE A 54 7.08 0.36 -7.10
CA ILE A 54 7.69 0.87 -8.33
C ILE A 54 8.54 2.12 -8.06
N ASP A 55 8.10 2.98 -7.14
CA ASP A 55 8.79 4.23 -6.81
C ASP A 55 10.08 4.01 -5.96
N LEU A 56 10.39 2.77 -5.54
CA LEU A 56 11.53 2.41 -4.66
C LEU A 56 12.77 1.86 -5.36
#